data_AF-A0A1E3VIX4-F1
#
_entry.id   AF-A0A1E3VIX4-F1
#
_cell.length_a   1.000
_cell.length_b   1.000
_cell.length_c   1.000
_cell.angle_alpha   90.00
_cell.angle_beta   90.00
_cell.angle_gamma   90.00
#
_symmetry.space_group_name_H-M   'P 1'
#
loop_
_entity.id
_entity.type
_entity.pdbx_description
1 polymer ?
#
loop_
_entity_poly.entity_id
_entity_poly.type
_entity_poly.pdbx_seq_one_letter_code
_entity_poly.pdbx_strand_id
1 'polypeptide(L)'
;MTLPPAANDGSTRYGIEIGTVGKRDELRPLWREFLTNHAALVAGLQPRRILAPDKKWRLIAGPFANAQDAEGACSLFKKADRPCAATVYAGDAL
;
A
#
# COMPACT_ATOMS: atom_id res chain seq x y z
N MET A 1 -20.49 -26.30 -7.48
CA MET A 1 -20.36 -25.05 -6.71
C MET A 1 -18.96 -24.51 -6.93
N THR A 2 -18.88 -23.21 -7.24
CA THR A 2 -17.68 -22.49 -7.68
C THR A 2 -16.65 -22.34 -6.53
N LEU A 3 -15.39 -22.12 -6.88
CA LEU A 3 -14.25 -21.95 -5.97
C LEU A 3 -14.55 -20.97 -4.81
N PRO A 4 -14.04 -21.19 -3.58
CA PRO A 4 -14.22 -20.25 -2.49
C PRO A 4 -13.50 -18.93 -2.83
N PRO A 5 -14.16 -17.76 -2.66
CA PRO A 5 -13.47 -16.49 -2.82
C PRO A 5 -12.47 -16.36 -1.67
N ALA A 6 -11.18 -16.50 -1.98
CA ALA A 6 -10.15 -16.05 -1.07
C ALA A 6 -10.41 -14.56 -0.76
N ALA A 7 -10.66 -14.26 0.51
CA ALA A 7 -10.74 -12.92 1.11
C ALA A 7 -11.89 -12.00 0.62
N ASN A 8 -13.11 -12.25 1.08
CA ASN A 8 -14.13 -11.20 1.15
C ASN A 8 -14.90 -11.29 2.46
N ASP A 9 -14.35 -10.69 3.51
CA ASP A 9 -15.08 -10.39 4.77
C ASP A 9 -16.08 -9.22 4.57
N GLY A 10 -16.65 -9.07 3.36
CA GLY A 10 -17.51 -7.95 2.95
C GLY A 10 -16.88 -6.54 3.01
N SER A 11 -15.66 -6.42 3.54
CA SER A 11 -14.99 -5.17 3.84
C SER A 11 -13.78 -5.02 2.92
N THR A 12 -13.99 -4.49 1.72
CA THR A 12 -12.88 -4.07 0.85
C THR A 12 -12.03 -3.09 1.64
N ARG A 13 -10.82 -3.52 2.03
CA ARG A 13 -9.88 -2.63 2.70
C ARG A 13 -9.14 -1.82 1.66
N TYR A 14 -8.88 -0.56 1.98
CA TYR A 14 -8.20 0.36 1.08
C TYR A 14 -6.76 0.57 1.53
N GLY A 15 -5.90 0.85 0.57
CA GLY A 15 -4.48 1.06 0.75
C GLY A 15 -4.01 2.20 -0.14
N ILE A 16 -2.79 2.64 0.08
CA ILE A 16 -2.11 3.56 -0.82
C ILE A 16 -0.85 2.89 -1.32
N GLU A 17 -0.68 2.85 -2.63
CA GLU A 17 0.61 2.61 -3.23
C GLU A 17 1.46 3.86 -3.03
N ILE A 18 2.50 3.72 -2.21
CA ILE A 18 3.47 4.80 -1.97
C ILE A 18 4.75 4.61 -2.78
N GLY A 19 4.88 3.48 -3.46
CA GLY A 19 6.01 3.24 -4.36
C GLY A 19 5.95 1.90 -5.06
N THR A 20 6.70 1.80 -6.14
CA THR A 20 6.85 0.60 -6.95
C THR A 20 8.33 0.36 -7.20
N VAL A 21 8.77 -0.89 -7.04
CA VAL A 21 10.16 -1.33 -7.22
C VAL A 21 10.21 -2.53 -8.17
N GLY A 22 11.37 -2.72 -8.82
CA GLY A 22 11.57 -3.87 -9.71
C GLY A 22 11.81 -5.17 -8.94
N LYS A 23 12.40 -5.09 -7.74
CA LYS A 23 12.78 -6.26 -6.94
C LYS A 23 12.12 -6.27 -5.58
N ARG A 24 11.73 -7.45 -5.10
CA ARG A 24 11.12 -7.64 -3.78
C ARG A 24 11.99 -7.08 -2.65
N ASP A 25 13.32 -7.24 -2.75
CA ASP A 25 14.28 -6.78 -1.74
C ASP A 25 14.33 -5.25 -1.59
N GLU A 26 13.92 -4.49 -2.61
CA GLU A 26 13.89 -3.03 -2.57
C GLU A 26 12.68 -2.48 -1.80
N LEU A 27 11.63 -3.29 -1.57
CA LEU A 27 10.45 -2.86 -0.83
C LEU A 27 10.75 -2.57 0.65
N ARG A 28 11.62 -3.39 1.28
CA ARG A 28 12.00 -3.22 2.69
C ARG A 28 12.74 -1.91 2.98
N PRO A 29 13.81 -1.56 2.27
CA PRO A 29 14.48 -0.28 2.47
C PRO A 29 13.57 0.88 2.08
N LEU A 30 12.76 0.75 1.03
CA LEU A 30 11.78 1.77 0.64
C LEU A 30 10.75 2.04 1.76
N TRP A 31 10.16 0.98 2.34
CA TRP A 31 9.25 1.12 3.48
C TRP A 31 9.91 1.78 4.70
N ARG A 32 11.15 1.38 5.02
CA ARG A 32 11.90 2.01 6.11
C ARG A 32 12.19 3.48 5.86
N GLU A 33 12.46 3.86 4.62
CA GLU A 33 12.64 5.25 4.24
C GLU A 33 11.35 6.04 4.47
N PHE A 34 10.19 5.47 4.11
CA PHE A 34 8.88 6.05 4.44
C PHE A 34 8.62 6.13 5.94
N LEU A 35 8.98 5.11 6.72
CA LEU A 35 8.91 5.17 8.18
C LEU A 35 9.85 6.22 8.79
N THR A 36 10.90 6.64 8.09
CA THR A 36 11.87 7.62 8.59
C THR A 36 11.48 9.04 8.19
N ASN A 37 11.17 9.25 6.91
CA ASN A 37 10.82 10.57 6.36
C ASN A 37 9.35 10.94 6.61
N HIS A 38 8.48 9.93 6.69
CA HIS A 38 7.03 10.08 6.76
C HIS A 38 6.42 9.20 7.86
N ALA A 39 7.17 8.97 8.94
CA ALA A 39 6.77 8.14 10.08
C ALA A 39 5.33 8.39 10.50
N ALA A 40 4.94 9.66 10.62
CA ALA A 40 3.60 10.06 11.03
C ALA A 40 2.49 9.66 10.05
N LEU A 41 2.79 9.57 8.75
CA LEU A 41 1.84 9.16 7.71
C LEU A 41 1.68 7.65 7.64
N VAL A 42 2.75 6.91 7.93
CA VAL A 42 2.75 5.44 7.93
C VAL A 42 2.63 4.84 9.33
N ALA A 43 2.48 5.67 10.36
CA ALA A 43 2.34 5.25 11.74
C ALA A 43 1.04 4.45 11.90
N GLY A 44 1.17 3.20 12.34
CA GLY A 44 0.03 2.29 12.47
C GLY A 44 -0.43 1.67 11.15
N LEU A 45 0.16 2.05 10.00
CA LEU A 45 -0.07 1.38 8.74
C LEU A 45 0.83 0.14 8.61
N GLN A 46 0.22 -0.94 8.15
CA GLN A 46 0.87 -2.17 7.77
C GLN A 46 1.32 -2.12 6.30
N PRO A 47 2.62 -2.33 6.01
CA PRO A 47 3.09 -2.48 4.66
C PRO A 47 2.64 -3.82 4.08
N ARG A 48 2.09 -3.76 2.87
CA ARG A 48 1.87 -4.92 2.01
C ARG A 48 2.64 -4.80 0.73
N ARG A 49 2.93 -5.96 0.16
CA ARG A 49 3.56 -6.11 -1.14
C ARG A 49 2.61 -6.77 -2.10
N ILE A 50 2.45 -6.18 -3.28
CA ILE A 50 1.68 -6.79 -4.35
C ILE A 50 2.57 -6.89 -5.57
N LEU A 51 2.54 -8.05 -6.24
CA LEU A 51 3.16 -8.17 -7.54
C LEU A 51 2.16 -7.66 -8.57
N ALA A 52 2.47 -6.52 -9.18
CA ALA A 52 1.72 -5.99 -10.29
C ALA A 52 1.82 -6.95 -11.50
N PRO A 53 0.83 -6.96 -12.40
CA PRO A 53 0.90 -7.74 -13.65
C PRO A 53 2.11 -7.33 -14.52
N ASP A 54 2.64 -6.13 -14.32
CA ASP A 54 3.87 -5.61 -14.94
C ASP A 54 5.16 -6.23 -14.37
N LYS A 55 5.07 -7.28 -13.54
CA LYS A 55 6.19 -7.91 -12.79
C LYS A 55 6.94 -6.97 -11.84
N LYS A 56 6.35 -5.83 -11.50
CA LYS A 56 6.88 -4.88 -10.52
C LYS A 56 6.22 -5.08 -9.16
N TRP A 57 7.00 -4.90 -8.11
CA TRP A 57 6.54 -4.98 -6.73
C TRP A 57 6.05 -3.62 -6.26
N ARG A 58 4.79 -3.55 -5.84
CA ARG A 58 4.17 -2.34 -5.31
C ARG A 58 4.12 -2.41 -3.80
N LEU A 59 4.50 -1.31 -3.16
CA LEU A 59 4.46 -1.12 -1.73
C LEU A 59 3.15 -0.42 -1.36
N ILE A 60 2.29 -1.14 -0.68
CA ILE A 60 0.98 -0.64 -0.24
C ILE A 60 1.04 -0.37 1.25
N ALA A 61 0.68 0.84 1.67
CA ALA A 61 0.41 1.17 3.07
C ALA A 61 -1.10 1.12 3.31
N GLY A 62 -1.55 0.43 4.35
CA GLY A 62 -2.95 0.37 4.79
C GLY A 62 -3.00 -0.30 6.17
N PRO A 63 -4.13 -0.73 6.74
CA PRO A 63 -5.48 -0.83 6.19
C PRO A 63 -6.31 0.43 6.45
N PHE A 64 -6.79 1.07 5.39
CA PHE A 64 -7.80 2.13 5.49
C PHE A 64 -9.20 1.55 5.44
N ALA A 65 -10.11 2.18 6.18
CA ALA A 65 -11.53 1.80 6.23
C ALA A 65 -12.27 2.14 4.93
N ASN A 66 -11.82 3.16 4.20
CA ASN A 66 -12.47 3.68 3.01
C ASN A 66 -11.44 4.33 2.05
N ALA A 67 -11.87 4.63 0.83
CA ALA A 67 -11.02 5.28 -0.17
C ALA A 67 -10.63 6.72 0.21
N GLN A 68 -11.48 7.47 0.92
CA GLN A 68 -11.17 8.85 1.33
C GLN A 68 -9.97 8.93 2.28
N ASP A 69 -9.86 8.01 3.23
CA ASP A 69 -8.70 7.87 4.12
C ASP A 69 -7.42 7.61 3.31
N ALA A 70 -7.51 6.70 2.33
CA ALA A 70 -6.41 6.41 1.41
C ALA A 70 -6.04 7.66 0.58
N GLU A 71 -7.01 8.35 -0.04
CA GLU A 71 -6.78 9.57 -0.81
C GLU A 71 -6.22 10.72 0.04
N GLY A 72 -6.66 10.84 1.29
CA GLY A 72 -6.16 11.82 2.26
C GLY A 72 -4.70 11.56 2.60
N ALA A 73 -4.35 10.32 2.94
CA ALA A 73 -2.96 9.92 3.12
C ALA A 73 -2.14 10.18 1.85
N CYS A 74 -2.68 9.83 0.69
CA CYS A 74 -2.03 10.03 -0.60
C CYS A 74 -1.75 11.50 -0.94
N SER A 75 -2.65 12.40 -0.54
CA SER A 75 -2.49 13.84 -0.67
C SER A 75 -1.34 14.37 0.20
N LEU A 76 -1.08 13.76 1.36
CA LEU A 76 0.07 14.08 2.20
C LEU A 76 1.38 13.64 1.53
N PHE A 77 1.41 12.47 0.88
CA PHE A 77 2.56 12.04 0.07
C PHE A 77 2.80 12.98 -1.11
N LYS A 78 1.75 13.43 -1.81
CA LYS A 78 1.89 14.42 -2.88
C LYS A 78 2.50 15.73 -2.40
N LYS A 79 2.16 16.20 -1.20
CA LYS A 79 2.80 17.39 -0.59
C LYS A 79 4.29 17.17 -0.30
N ALA A 80 4.70 15.93 -0.08
CA ALA A 80 6.09 15.54 0.06
C ALA A 80 6.80 15.25 -1.30
N ASP A 81 6.19 15.64 -2.42
CA ASP A 81 6.67 15.38 -3.78
C ASP A 81 6.85 13.88 -4.08
N ARG A 82 6.09 13.03 -3.39
CA ARG A 82 6.14 11.58 -3.57
C ARG A 82 4.98 11.08 -4.43
N PRO A 83 5.25 10.19 -5.40
CA PRO A 83 4.20 9.54 -6.15
C PRO A 83 3.41 8.65 -5.20
N CYS A 84 2.10 8.89 -5.15
CA CYS A 84 1.18 8.03 -4.43
C CYS A 84 -0.06 7.77 -5.28
N ALA A 85 -0.59 6.54 -5.20
CA ALA A 85 -1.87 6.16 -5.78
C ALA A 85 -2.74 5.41 -4.76
N ALA A 86 -3.98 5.85 -4.57
CA ALA A 86 -4.96 5.10 -3.80
C ALA A 86 -5.32 3.79 -4.54
N THR A 87 -5.35 2.68 -3.81
CA THR A 87 -5.61 1.35 -4.37
C THR A 87 -6.35 0.48 -3.35
N VAL A 88 -6.78 -0.71 -3.79
CA VAL A 88 -7.29 -1.72 -2.87
C VAL A 88 -6.12 -2.30 -2.07
N TYR A 89 -6.32 -2.44 -0.76
CA TYR A 89 -5.39 -3.12 0.13
C TYR A 89 -5.45 -4.62 -0.13
N ALA A 90 -4.71 -5.04 -1.14
CA ALA A 90 -4.55 -6.43 -1.56
C ALA A 90 -3.07 -6.85 -1.44
N GLY A 91 -2.79 -8.14 -1.63
CA GLY A 91 -1.44 -8.72 -1.61
C GLY A 91 -1.01 -9.25 -0.25
N ASP A 92 0.28 -9.56 -0.10
CA ASP A 92 0.86 -10.22 1.07
C ASP A 92 1.50 -9.23 2.03
N ALA A 93 1.63 -9.60 3.31
CA ALA A 93 2.43 -8.84 4.26
C ALA A 93 3.91 -8.78 3.82
N LEU A 94 4.53 -7.61 4.00
CA LEU A 94 5.92 -7.35 3.62
C LEU A 94 6.92 -8.20 4.42
#